data_AF-A0A7C9IXU2-F1
#
_entry.id   AF-A0A7C9IXU2-F1
#
_cell.length_a   1.000
_cell.length_b   1.000
_cell.length_c   1.000
_cell.angle_alpha   90.00
_cell.angle_beta   90.00
_cell.angle_gamma   90.00
#
_symmetry.space_group_name_H-M   'P 1'
#
loop_
_entity.id
_entity.type
_entity.pdbx_description
1 polymer ?
#
loop_
_entity_poly.entity_id
_entity_poly.type
_entity_poly.pdbx_seq_one_letter_code
_entity_poly.pdbx_strand_id
1 'polypeptide(L)'
;MAMVYCRGCGKEIHETAPTCPHCGALQQVVSGTLKSQTVAGLWCGFLGGFGAHRFYLGKTVSGILYLLFCWTYIPALIASVEMLLIAFSSQQTWAAKHNGGTLTPPVHWTIKALAVLGPILIITGILAAIMVPAYEGYTQRAQQFQSLLLAVPIIG
;
A
#
# COMPACT_ATOMS: atom_id res chain seq x y z
N MET A 1 35.35 1.88 -10.98
CA MET A 1 35.19 0.60 -11.69
C MET A 1 35.76 -0.44 -10.76
N ALA A 2 34.90 -1.05 -9.95
CA ALA A 2 35.34 -2.09 -9.02
C ALA A 2 35.52 -3.41 -9.79
N MET A 3 36.57 -4.15 -9.45
CA MET A 3 36.76 -5.52 -9.91
C MET A 3 36.16 -6.45 -8.85
N VAL A 4 35.48 -7.50 -9.30
CA VAL A 4 34.90 -8.52 -8.41
C VAL A 4 35.39 -9.90 -8.86
N TYR A 5 35.43 -10.86 -7.94
CA TYR A 5 35.79 -12.23 -8.27
C TYR A 5 34.56 -13.03 -8.70
N CYS A 6 34.71 -13.84 -9.74
CA CYS A 6 33.67 -14.75 -10.21
C CYS A 6 33.31 -15.79 -9.14
N ARG A 7 32.02 -15.92 -8.80
CA ARG A 7 31.52 -16.88 -7.79
C ARG A 7 31.72 -18.35 -8.16
N GLY A 8 31.95 -18.65 -9.44
CA GLY A 8 32.14 -20.02 -9.94
C GLY A 8 33.59 -20.46 -10.02
N CYS A 9 34.48 -19.61 -10.57
CA CYS A 9 35.88 -19.98 -10.82
C CYS A 9 36.92 -19.13 -10.07
N GLY A 10 36.52 -18.09 -9.34
CA GLY A 10 37.43 -17.26 -8.54
C GLY A 10 38.34 -16.31 -9.33
N LYS A 11 38.20 -16.19 -10.65
CA LYS A 11 38.95 -15.21 -11.46
C LYS A 11 38.34 -13.81 -11.37
N GLU A 12 39.18 -12.78 -11.47
CA GLU A 12 38.73 -11.39 -11.52
C GLU A 12 37.93 -11.11 -12.78
N ILE A 13 36.81 -10.44 -12.60
CA ILE A 13 35.89 -9.99 -13.64
C ILE A 13 35.43 -8.56 -13.34
N HIS A 14 34.93 -7.89 -14.36
CA HIS A 14 34.33 -6.57 -14.19
C HIS A 14 33.03 -6.67 -13.37
N GLU A 15 32.77 -5.71 -12.46
CA GLU A 15 31.59 -5.71 -11.58
C GLU A 15 30.25 -5.82 -12.32
N THR A 16 30.19 -5.32 -13.57
CA THR A 16 28.97 -5.38 -14.40
C THR A 16 28.89 -6.59 -15.34
N ALA A 17 29.86 -7.51 -15.32
CA ALA A 17 29.87 -8.65 -16.25
C ALA A 17 28.75 -9.65 -15.90
N PRO A 18 27.70 -9.83 -16.73
CA PRO A 18 26.60 -10.75 -16.44
C PRO A 18 26.99 -12.23 -16.57
N THR A 19 28.07 -12.50 -17.31
CA THR A 19 28.62 -13.85 -17.51
C THR A 19 30.14 -13.78 -17.40
N CYS A 20 30.73 -14.74 -16.69
CA CYS A 20 32.19 -14.82 -16.60
C CYS A 20 32.80 -15.27 -17.95
N PRO A 21 33.73 -14.51 -18.55
CA PRO A 21 34.36 -14.89 -19.83
C PRO A 21 35.28 -16.12 -19.72
N HIS A 22 35.68 -16.52 -18.50
CA HIS A 22 36.57 -17.65 -18.28
C HIS A 22 35.86 -18.98 -18.05
N CYS A 23 34.73 -19.00 -17.36
CA CYS A 23 34.02 -20.25 -17.01
C CYS A 23 32.56 -20.30 -17.48
N GLY A 24 32.03 -19.21 -18.02
CA GLY A 24 30.64 -19.14 -18.47
C GLY A 24 29.59 -19.06 -17.34
N ALA A 25 30.00 -19.02 -16.08
CA ALA A 25 29.06 -18.89 -14.96
C ALA A 25 28.33 -17.54 -15.01
N LEU A 26 27.00 -17.57 -14.96
CA LEU A 26 26.16 -16.39 -14.82
C LEU A 26 26.47 -15.69 -13.50
N GLN A 27 26.80 -14.41 -13.57
CA GLN A 27 26.99 -13.57 -12.41
C GLN A 27 25.73 -12.74 -12.24
N GLN A 28 24.97 -13.02 -11.19
CA GLN A 28 23.87 -12.13 -10.83
C GLN A 28 24.45 -10.83 -10.29
N VAL A 29 24.54 -9.84 -11.17
CA VAL A 29 24.81 -8.45 -10.82
C VAL A 29 23.53 -7.86 -10.23
N VAL A 30 23.12 -8.34 -9.05
CA VAL A 30 22.03 -7.70 -8.30
C VAL A 30 22.61 -6.43 -7.70
N SER A 31 22.64 -5.36 -8.50
CA SER A 31 23.04 -4.03 -8.05
C SER A 31 21.98 -3.46 -7.11
N GLY A 32 22.07 -3.81 -5.83
CA GLY A 32 21.29 -3.23 -4.74
C GLY A 32 20.56 -4.26 -3.87
N THR A 33 20.18 -3.85 -2.67
CA THR A 33 19.39 -4.65 -1.73
C THR A 33 18.07 -5.08 -2.38
N LEU A 34 17.74 -6.37 -2.29
CA LEU A 34 16.46 -6.91 -2.75
C LEU A 34 15.32 -6.28 -1.94
N LYS A 35 14.29 -5.81 -2.63
CA LYS A 35 13.13 -5.17 -2.01
C LYS A 35 12.05 -6.21 -1.83
N SER A 36 11.63 -6.41 -0.59
CA SER A 36 10.55 -7.30 -0.23
C SER A 36 9.21 -6.65 -0.52
N GLN A 37 8.38 -7.33 -1.32
CA GLN A 37 7.01 -6.88 -1.62
C GLN A 37 6.16 -6.77 -0.35
N THR A 38 6.33 -7.71 0.58
CA THR A 38 5.63 -7.73 1.86
C THR A 38 5.96 -6.52 2.72
N VAL A 39 7.24 -6.14 2.81
CA VAL A 39 7.67 -4.97 3.57
C VAL A 39 7.12 -3.69 2.94
N ALA A 40 7.17 -3.57 1.61
CA ALA A 40 6.59 -2.44 0.91
C ALA A 40 5.07 -2.32 1.17
N GLY A 41 4.34 -3.44 1.13
CA GLY A 41 2.91 -3.48 1.44
C GLY A 41 2.59 -3.13 2.89
N LEU A 42 3.39 -3.63 3.85
CA LEU A 42 3.22 -3.32 5.27
C LEU A 42 3.43 -1.83 5.55
N TRP A 43 4.49 -1.24 4.99
CA TRP A 43 4.76 0.19 5.11
C TRP A 43 3.67 1.03 4.42
N CYS A 44 3.08 0.52 3.33
CA CYS A 44 1.99 1.17 2.63
C CYS A 44 0.69 1.15 3.43
N GLY A 45 0.40 0.06 4.15
CA GLY A 45 -0.79 -0.02 5.02
C GLY A 45 -0.68 0.82 6.28
N PHE A 46 0.46 0.74 7.00
CA PHE A 46 0.62 1.43 8.28
C PHE A 46 1.04 2.90 8.14
N LEU A 47 1.94 3.20 7.19
CA LEU A 47 2.48 4.54 6.98
C LEU A 47 2.13 5.07 5.57
N GLY A 48 1.03 4.59 4.99
CA GLY A 48 0.59 4.98 3.65
C GLY A 48 0.31 6.47 3.52
N GLY A 49 -0.39 7.06 4.49
CA GLY A 49 -0.67 8.49 4.52
C GLY A 49 0.59 9.36 4.63
N PHE A 50 1.68 8.82 5.17
CA PHE A 50 2.99 9.48 5.24
C PHE A 50 3.89 9.16 4.03
N GLY A 51 3.52 8.21 3.18
CA GLY A 51 4.30 7.84 1.99
C GLY A 51 5.57 7.02 2.26
N ALA A 52 5.68 6.35 3.41
CA ALA A 52 6.89 5.62 3.80
C ALA A 52 7.26 4.49 2.81
N HIS A 53 6.26 3.85 2.20
CA HIS A 53 6.47 2.83 1.15
C HIS A 53 7.12 3.40 -0.11
N ARG A 54 6.92 4.69 -0.44
CA ARG A 54 7.58 5.33 -1.59
C ARG A 54 9.05 5.58 -1.32
N PHE A 55 9.44 5.91 -0.08
CA PHE A 55 10.83 5.97 0.33
C PHE A 55 11.52 4.61 0.27
N TYR A 56 10.83 3.54 0.71
CA TYR A 56 11.34 2.16 0.60
C TYR A 56 11.63 1.76 -0.85
N LEU A 57 10.81 2.20 -1.80
CA LEU A 57 10.98 1.94 -3.22
C LEU A 57 12.03 2.85 -3.90
N GLY A 58 12.71 3.73 -3.16
CA GLY A 58 13.69 4.67 -3.69
C GLY A 58 13.09 5.87 -4.43
N LYS A 59 11.78 6.10 -4.33
CA LYS A 59 11.07 7.21 -4.99
C LYS A 59 10.91 8.40 -4.04
N THR A 60 12.05 8.97 -3.63
CA THR A 60 12.14 10.02 -2.59
C THR A 60 11.26 11.24 -2.87
N VAL A 61 11.23 11.74 -4.11
CA VAL A 61 10.42 12.92 -4.48
C VAL A 61 8.93 12.65 -4.25
N SER A 62 8.44 11.47 -4.64
CA SER A 62 7.03 11.11 -4.39
C SER A 62 6.74 10.90 -2.90
N GLY A 63 7.70 10.41 -2.11
CA GLY A 63 7.56 10.30 -0.66
C GLY A 63 7.48 11.67 0.03
N ILE A 64 8.31 12.63 -0.38
CA ILE A 64 8.26 14.00 0.16
C ILE A 64 6.92 14.67 -0.17
N LEU A 65 6.41 14.46 -1.39
CA LEU A 65 5.10 14.98 -1.79
C LEU A 65 3.97 14.43 -0.89
N TYR A 66 4.03 13.15 -0.53
CA TYR A 66 3.06 12.54 0.39
C TYR A 66 3.14 13.15 1.79
N LEU A 67 4.36 13.43 2.29
CA LEU A 67 4.54 14.09 3.59
C LEU A 67 3.98 15.52 3.61
N LEU A 68 4.16 16.28 2.53
CA LEU A 68 3.63 17.66 2.44
C LEU A 68 2.10 17.69 2.35
N PHE A 69 1.49 16.68 1.72
CA PHE A 69 0.03 16.58 1.58
C PHE A 69 -0.63 15.68 2.64
N CYS A 70 0.10 15.20 3.66
CA CYS A 70 -0.45 14.24 4.62
C CYS A 70 -1.70 14.75 5.37
N TRP A 71 -1.76 16.07 5.60
CA TRP A 71 -2.87 16.77 6.24
C TRP A 71 -4.17 16.84 5.43
N THR A 72 -4.13 16.61 4.11
CA THR A 72 -5.34 16.66 3.27
C THR A 72 -6.06 15.31 3.19
N TYR A 73 -5.50 14.26 3.81
CA TYR A 73 -5.94 12.87 3.70
C TYR A 73 -5.92 12.28 2.26
N ILE A 74 -5.66 13.09 1.24
CA ILE A 74 -5.52 12.66 -0.16
C ILE A 74 -4.43 11.60 -0.31
N PRO A 75 -3.22 11.74 0.28
CA PRO A 75 -2.19 10.70 0.19
C PRO A 75 -2.61 9.37 0.82
N ALA A 76 -3.45 9.40 1.87
CA ALA A 76 -3.96 8.19 2.50
C ALA A 76 -4.92 7.42 1.58
N LEU A 77 -5.78 8.11 0.82
CA LEU A 77 -6.65 7.49 -0.17
C LEU A 77 -5.84 6.85 -1.32
N ILE A 78 -4.84 7.56 -1.85
CA ILE A 78 -3.98 7.02 -2.91
C ILE A 78 -3.18 5.81 -2.40
N ALA A 79 -2.61 5.91 -1.19
CA ALA A 79 -1.90 4.80 -0.56
C ALA A 79 -2.80 3.58 -0.33
N SER A 80 -4.08 3.78 -0.01
CA SER A 80 -5.04 2.68 0.14
C SER A 80 -5.19 1.89 -1.16
N VAL A 81 -5.28 2.57 -2.30
CA VAL A 81 -5.33 1.92 -3.64
C VAL A 81 -3.99 1.27 -3.98
N GLU A 82 -2.87 1.96 -3.73
CA GLU A 82 -1.52 1.41 -3.96
C GLU A 82 -1.25 0.16 -3.12
N MET A 83 -1.74 0.12 -1.88
CA MET A 83 -1.65 -1.05 -1.02
C MET A 83 -2.34 -2.25 -1.66
N LEU A 84 -3.54 -2.09 -2.23
CA LEU A 84 -4.20 -3.16 -2.98
C LEU A 84 -3.36 -3.58 -4.19
N LEU A 85 -2.87 -2.62 -4.99
CA LEU A 85 -2.04 -2.92 -6.15
C LEU A 85 -0.79 -3.73 -5.77
N ILE A 86 -0.10 -3.34 -4.70
CA ILE A 86 1.08 -4.05 -4.20
C ILE A 86 0.69 -5.44 -3.69
N ALA A 87 -0.39 -5.57 -2.92
CA ALA A 87 -0.84 -6.85 -2.35
C ALA A 87 -1.28 -7.86 -3.43
N PHE A 88 -1.92 -7.38 -4.51
CA PHE A 88 -2.42 -8.24 -5.60
C PHE A 88 -1.44 -8.38 -6.78
N SER A 89 -0.40 -7.54 -6.86
CA SER A 89 0.64 -7.70 -7.90
C SER A 89 1.35 -9.06 -7.79
N SER A 90 1.63 -9.67 -8.94
CA SER A 90 2.32 -10.96 -8.99
C SER A 90 3.80 -10.78 -8.65
N GLN A 91 4.39 -11.81 -8.07
CA GLN A 91 5.80 -11.79 -7.69
C GLN A 91 6.75 -11.56 -8.89
N GLN A 92 6.32 -11.99 -10.08
CA GLN A 92 7.05 -11.77 -11.34
C GLN A 92 7.06 -10.29 -11.74
N THR A 93 5.88 -9.62 -11.68
CA THR A 93 5.78 -8.19 -12.00
C THR A 93 6.56 -7.33 -11.01
N TRP A 94 6.51 -7.70 -9.73
CA TRP A 94 7.33 -7.07 -8.70
C TRP A 94 8.83 -7.25 -8.98
N ALA A 95 9.25 -8.48 -9.26
CA ALA A 95 10.64 -8.81 -9.52
C ALA A 95 11.19 -8.06 -10.74
N ALA A 96 10.43 -8.00 -11.83
CA ALA A 96 10.81 -7.28 -13.05
C ALA A 96 10.99 -5.77 -12.80
N LYS A 97 10.12 -5.17 -11.96
CA LYS A 97 10.12 -3.72 -11.71
C LYS A 97 11.14 -3.26 -10.68
N HIS A 98 11.38 -4.07 -9.64
CA HIS A 98 12.13 -3.63 -8.44
C HIS A 98 13.39 -4.45 -8.14
N ASN A 99 13.49 -5.70 -8.62
CA ASN A 99 14.55 -6.65 -8.26
C ASN A 99 15.28 -7.26 -9.47
N GLY A 100 15.14 -6.68 -10.67
CA GLY A 100 15.81 -7.14 -11.89
C GLY A 100 15.49 -8.60 -12.26
N GLY A 101 14.29 -9.08 -11.93
CA GLY A 101 13.86 -10.47 -12.18
C GLY A 101 14.09 -11.44 -11.01
N THR A 102 14.71 -11.02 -9.92
CA THR A 102 14.90 -11.88 -8.74
C THR A 102 13.61 -12.00 -7.92
N LEU A 103 13.13 -13.23 -7.72
CA LEU A 103 11.90 -13.52 -6.98
C LEU A 103 12.13 -13.42 -5.46
N THR A 104 11.21 -12.76 -4.76
CA THR A 104 11.13 -12.76 -3.29
C THR A 104 9.97 -13.65 -2.83
N PRO A 105 9.92 -14.07 -1.56
CA PRO A 105 8.76 -14.80 -1.04
C PRO A 105 7.47 -13.99 -1.29
N PRO A 106 6.41 -14.64 -1.78
CA PRO A 106 5.16 -13.96 -2.11
C PRO A 106 4.47 -13.45 -0.84
N VAL A 107 3.65 -12.41 -1.02
CA VAL A 107 2.81 -11.89 0.06
C VAL A 107 1.84 -12.97 0.54
N HIS A 108 1.90 -13.29 1.82
CA HIS A 108 1.04 -14.29 2.44
C HIS A 108 -0.44 -13.87 2.37
N TRP A 109 -1.34 -14.84 2.29
CA TRP A 109 -2.77 -14.57 2.11
C TRP A 109 -3.38 -13.73 3.25
N THR A 110 -2.86 -13.87 4.47
CA THR A 110 -3.33 -13.07 5.63
C THR A 110 -3.12 -11.58 5.42
N ILE A 111 -1.99 -11.19 4.83
CA ILE A 111 -1.67 -9.79 4.56
C ILE A 111 -2.55 -9.27 3.44
N LYS A 112 -2.85 -10.09 2.43
CA LYS A 112 -3.80 -9.72 1.37
C LYS A 112 -5.22 -9.52 1.92
N ALA A 113 -5.68 -10.41 2.79
CA ALA A 113 -6.97 -10.29 3.44
C ALA A 113 -7.05 -9.01 4.30
N LEU A 114 -6.01 -8.75 5.11
CA LEU A 114 -5.92 -7.55 5.94
C LEU A 114 -5.92 -6.26 5.09
N ALA A 115 -5.19 -6.25 3.96
CA ALA A 115 -5.13 -5.12 3.04
C ALA A 115 -6.49 -4.77 2.43
N VAL A 116 -7.41 -5.74 2.32
CA VAL A 116 -8.78 -5.52 1.83
C VAL A 116 -9.72 -5.15 2.98
N LEU A 117 -9.63 -5.84 4.11
CA LEU A 117 -10.52 -5.60 5.26
C LEU A 117 -10.30 -4.23 5.91
N GLY A 118 -9.05 -3.78 6.01
CA GLY A 118 -8.71 -2.47 6.58
C GLY A 118 -9.49 -1.30 5.98
N PRO A 119 -9.39 -1.03 4.66
CA PRO A 119 -10.12 0.08 4.03
C PRO A 119 -11.64 -0.10 4.10
N ILE A 120 -12.17 -1.33 4.06
CA ILE A 120 -13.60 -1.59 4.22
C ILE A 120 -14.09 -1.10 5.59
N LEU A 121 -13.40 -1.50 6.67
CA LEU A 121 -13.77 -1.09 8.03
C LEU A 121 -13.72 0.42 8.21
N ILE A 122 -12.68 1.06 7.66
CA ILE A 122 -12.54 2.53 7.69
C ILE A 122 -13.70 3.20 6.96
N ILE A 123 -14.05 2.74 5.75
CA ILE A 123 -15.16 3.29 4.97
C ILE A 123 -16.48 3.12 5.74
N THR A 124 -16.75 1.94 6.29
CA THR A 124 -17.97 1.69 7.08
C THR A 124 -18.04 2.57 8.32
N GLY A 125 -16.91 2.79 9.00
CA GLY A 125 -16.83 3.64 10.18
C GLY A 125 -17.08 5.12 9.86
N ILE A 126 -16.49 5.63 8.78
CA ILE A 126 -16.72 7.02 8.32
C ILE A 126 -18.18 7.21 7.90
N LEU A 127 -18.75 6.27 7.14
CA LEU A 127 -20.16 6.33 6.74
C LEU A 127 -21.08 6.31 7.96
N ALA A 128 -20.81 5.44 8.95
CA ALA A 128 -21.57 5.42 10.19
C ALA A 128 -21.46 6.76 10.94
N ALA A 129 -20.27 7.34 11.06
CA ALA A 129 -20.06 8.62 11.74
C ALA A 129 -20.82 9.79 11.09
N ILE A 130 -21.02 9.76 9.78
CA ILE A 130 -21.80 10.77 9.04
C ILE A 130 -23.31 10.48 9.13
N MET A 131 -23.70 9.21 8.98
CA MET A 131 -25.10 8.82 8.89
C MET A 131 -25.81 8.81 10.24
N VAL A 132 -25.13 8.48 11.34
CA VAL A 132 -25.72 8.44 12.70
C VAL A 132 -26.31 9.80 13.11
N PRO A 133 -25.57 10.93 13.10
CA PRO A 133 -26.15 12.22 13.49
C PRO A 133 -27.23 12.71 12.51
N ALA A 134 -27.11 12.38 11.23
CA ALA A 134 -28.14 12.69 10.23
C ALA A 134 -29.44 11.91 10.50
N TYR A 135 -29.32 10.65 10.91
CA TYR A 135 -30.45 9.80 11.27
C TYR A 135 -31.12 10.24 12.57
N GLU A 136 -30.33 10.64 13.58
CA GLU A 136 -30.85 11.20 14.83
C GLU A 136 -31.70 12.46 14.58
N GLY A 137 -31.24 13.36 13.69
CA GLY A 137 -32.02 14.53 13.30
C GLY A 137 -33.34 14.17 12.60
N TYR A 138 -33.37 13.09 11.82
CA TYR A 138 -34.58 12.59 11.17
C TYR A 138 -35.57 12.00 12.18
N THR A 139 -35.10 11.17 13.12
CA THR A 139 -35.96 10.53 14.12
C THR A 139 -36.58 11.54 15.08
N GLN A 140 -35.84 12.56 15.51
CA GLN A 140 -36.38 13.65 16.34
C GLN A 140 -37.54 14.39 15.65
N ARG A 141 -37.40 14.73 14.37
CA ARG A 141 -38.46 15.39 13.59
C ARG A 141 -39.68 14.50 13.44
N ALA A 142 -39.49 13.21 13.17
CA ALA A 142 -40.57 12.24 13.08
C ALA A 142 -41.36 12.13 14.41
N GLN A 143 -40.67 12.09 15.55
CA GLN A 143 -41.30 12.08 16.88
C GLN A 143 -42.09 13.37 17.16
N GLN A 144 -41.55 14.53 16.77
CA GLN A 144 -42.23 15.82 16.92
C GLN A 144 -43.54 15.88 16.12
N PHE A 145 -43.54 15.45 14.85
CA PHE A 145 -44.77 15.37 14.05
C PHE A 145 -45.82 14.45 14.67
N GLN A 146 -45.40 13.28 15.18
CA GLN A 146 -46.33 12.37 15.85
C GLN A 146 -46.96 13.00 17.09
N SER A 147 -46.17 13.73 17.91
CA SER A 147 -46.70 14.44 19.07
C SER A 147 -47.67 15.57 18.70
N LEU A 148 -47.42 16.28 17.61
CA LEU A 148 -48.32 17.32 17.08
C LEU A 148 -49.66 16.73 16.63
N LEU A 149 -49.65 15.60 15.92
CA LEU A 149 -50.88 14.93 15.47
C LEU A 149 -51.77 14.49 16.64
N LEU A 150 -51.16 14.02 17.74
CA LEU A 150 -51.90 13.65 18.96
C LEU A 150 -52.39 14.85 19.76
N ALA A 151 -51.75 16.01 19.62
CA ALA A 151 -52.10 17.24 20.34
C ALA A 151 -53.16 18.10 19.62
N VAL A 152 -53.41 17.88 18.31
CA VAL A 152 -54.52 18.53 17.61
C VAL A 152 -55.84 17.99 18.18
N PRO A 153 -56.68 18.83 18.82
CA PRO A 153 -57.97 18.37 19.30
C PRO A 153 -58.79 17.92 18.09
N ILE A 154 -59.36 16.72 18.17
CA ILE A 154 -60.34 16.23 17.21
C ILE A 154 -61.57 17.11 17.38
N ILE A 155 -61.67 18.18 16.59
CA ILE A 155 -62.87 19.00 16.51
C ILE A 155 -63.90 18.17 15.73
N GLY A 156 -64.69 17.41 16.48
CA GLY A 156 -65.91 16.73 16.05
C GLY A 156 -67.09 17.28 16.83
#